data_AF-A0A0S8ITY1-F1
#
_entry.id   AF-A0A0S8ITY1-F1
#
_cell.length_a   1.000
_cell.length_b   1.000
_cell.length_c   1.000
_cell.angle_alpha   90.00
_cell.angle_beta   90.00
_cell.angle_gamma   90.00
#
_symmetry.space_group_name_H-M   'P 1'
#
loop_
_entity.id
_entity.type
_entity.pdbx_description
1 polymer ?
#
loop_
_entity_poly.entity_id
_entity_poly.type
_entity_poly.pdbx_seq_one_letter_code
_entity_poly.pdbx_strand_id
1 'polypeptide(L)' 'MSPVLKLDNHNEEQEIEFELSWLLSLSLQERFQLMLKKTKELIELLERNGHRRPTQIVKRT' A
#
# COMPACT_ATOMS: atom_id res chain seq x y z
N MET A 1 -5.31 11.46 -3.49
CA MET A 1 -4.02 11.07 -4.08
C MET A 1 -2.93 11.56 -3.14
N SER A 2 -2.04 10.69 -2.65
CA SER A 2 -0.87 11.14 -1.90
C SER A 2 0.13 11.75 -2.89
N PRO A 3 0.77 12.88 -2.59
CA PRO A 3 1.76 13.49 -3.47
C PRO A 3 2.95 12.53 -3.60
N VAL A 4 3.19 12.04 -4.81
CA VAL A 4 4.46 11.39 -5.14
C VAL A 4 5.45 12.54 -5.34
N LEU A 5 6.37 12.69 -4.39
CA LEU A 5 7.49 13.63 -4.52
C LEU A 5 8.41 13.10 -5.62
N LYS A 6 8.19 13.58 -6.86
CA LYS A 6 9.03 13.26 -8.01
C LYS A 6 10.12 14.33 -8.11
N LEU A 7 11.39 13.91 -8.15
CA LEU A 7 12.50 14.83 -8.41
C LEU A 7 12.41 15.39 -9.84
N ASP A 8 12.83 16.64 -10.03
CA ASP A 8 12.80 17.30 -11.35
C ASP A 8 13.71 16.58 -12.37
N ASN A 9 14.78 15.95 -11.89
CA ASN A 9 15.67 15.08 -12.67
C ASN A 9 15.64 13.67 -12.08
N HIS A 10 15.38 12.67 -12.92
CA HIS A 10 15.35 11.26 -12.50
C HIS A 10 16.76 10.80 -12.13
N ASN A 11 16.93 10.37 -10.87
CA ASN A 11 18.14 9.73 -10.36
C ASN A 11 17.74 8.58 -9.45
N GLU A 12 17.78 7.36 -9.99
CA GLU A 12 17.32 6.15 -9.33
C GLU A 12 17.98 5.91 -7.96
N GLU A 13 19.29 6.13 -7.85
CA GLU A 13 20.02 5.94 -6.58
C GLU A 13 19.51 6.90 -5.50
N GLN A 14 19.28 8.17 -5.85
CA GLN A 14 18.76 9.17 -4.91
C GLN A 14 17.31 8.91 -4.53
N GLU A 15 16.49 8.42 -5.47
CA GLU A 15 15.09 8.06 -5.22
C GLU A 15 15.00 6.88 -4.24
N ILE A 16 15.84 5.86 -4.39
CA ILE A 16 15.92 4.71 -3.48
C ILE A 16 16.37 5.16 -2.09
N GLU A 17 17.43 5.95 -2.00
CA GLU A 17 17.94 6.42 -0.70
C GLU A 17 16.90 7.27 0.03
N PHE A 18 16.19 8.13 -0.69
CA PHE A 18 15.07 8.90 -0.14
C PHE A 18 13.97 7.98 0.39
N GLU A 19 13.52 7.00 -0.40
CA GLU A 19 12.47 6.07 0.02
C GLU A 19 12.87 5.29 1.28
N LEU A 20 14.11 4.78 1.33
CA LEU A 20 14.63 4.09 2.50
C LEU A 20 14.68 5.00 3.73
N SER A 21 15.19 6.22 3.58
CA SER A 21 15.24 7.20 4.68
C SER A 21 13.85 7.54 5.22
N TRP A 22 12.87 7.72 4.32
CA TRP A 22 11.49 7.98 4.69
C TRP A 22 10.88 6.78 5.42
N LEU A 23 11.00 5.57 4.87
CA LEU A 23 10.51 4.34 5.50
C LEU A 23 11.12 4.12 6.89
N LEU A 24 12.40 4.44 7.07
CA LEU A 24 13.08 4.35 8.36
C LEU A 24 12.59 5.40 9.36
N SER A 25 12.24 6.61 8.89
CA SER A 25 11.73 7.70 9.74
C SER A 25 10.34 7.45 10.33
N LEU A 26 9.57 6.52 9.79
CA LEU A 26 8.19 6.25 10.21
C LEU A 26 8.11 5.68 11.63
N SER A 27 7.19 6.22 12.41
CA SER A 27 6.77 5.65 13.69
C SER A 27 6.08 4.30 13.51
N LEU A 28 5.97 3.53 14.60
CA LEU A 28 5.26 2.26 14.61
C LEU A 28 3.81 2.41 14.12
N GLN A 29 3.11 3.44 14.57
CA GLN A 29 1.72 3.68 14.20
C GLN A 29 1.59 3.97 12.69
N GLU A 30 2.47 4.81 12.14
CA GLU A 30 2.48 5.14 10.71
C GLU A 30 2.79 3.92 9.84
N ARG A 31 3.73 3.06 10.28
CA ARG A 31 4.03 1.78 9.61
C ARG A 31 2.81 0.88 9.56
N PHE A 32 2.08 0.74 10.67
CA PHE A 32 0.83 -0.02 10.69
C PHE A 32 -0.22 0.58 9.76
N GLN A 33 -0.37 1.90 9.73
CA GLN A 33 -1.32 2.56 8.81
C GLN A 33 -0.97 2.29 7.34
N LEU A 34 0.31 2.39 6.97
CA LEU A 34 0.80 2.06 5.63
C LEU A 34 0.50 0.62 5.25
N MET A 35 0.82 -0.32 6.14
CA MET A 35 0.59 -1.74 5.91
C MET A 35 -0.91 -2.03 5.73
N LEU A 36 -1.77 -1.53 6.62
CA LEU A 36 -3.22 -1.74 6.54
C LEU A 36 -3.82 -1.14 5.27
N LYS A 37 -3.38 0.07 4.90
CA LYS A 37 -3.79 0.70 3.63
C LYS A 37 -3.39 -0.18 2.44
N LYS A 38 -2.15 -0.70 2.43
CA LYS A 38 -1.68 -1.55 1.35
C LYS A 38 -2.42 -2.88 1.28
N THR A 39 -2.73 -3.48 2.43
CA THR A 39 -3.56 -4.68 2.52
C THR A 39 -4.93 -4.44 1.89
N LYS A 40 -5.58 -3.29 2.19
CA LYS A 40 -6.87 -2.95 1.58
C LYS A 40 -6.77 -2.79 0.06
N GLU A 41 -5.75 -2.09 -0.45
CA GLU A 41 -5.52 -1.94 -1.89
C GLU A 41 -5.37 -3.31 -2.59
N LEU A 42 -4.60 -4.22 -2.00
CA LEU A 42 -4.39 -5.57 -2.55
C LEU A 42 -5.68 -6.39 -2.54
N ILE A 43 -6.45 -6.32 -1.45
CA ILE A 43 -7.75 -6.98 -1.36
C ILE A 43 -8.68 -6.51 -2.47
N GLU A 44 -8.82 -5.20 -2.65
CA GLU A 44 -9.68 -4.64 -3.70
C GLU A 44 -9.21 -5.08 -5.10
N LEU A 45 -7.91 -5.13 -5.34
CA LEU A 45 -7.35 -5.60 -6.60
C LEU A 45 -7.65 -7.08 -6.85
N LEU A 46 -7.56 -7.93 -5.83
CA LEU A 46 -7.89 -9.35 -5.93
C LEU A 46 -9.40 -9.57 -6.17
N GLU A 47 -10.25 -8.77 -5.54
CA GLU A 47 -11.69 -8.81 -5.76
C GLU A 47 -12.07 -8.38 -7.19
N ARG A 48 -11.49 -7.27 -7.68
CA ARG A 48 -11.73 -6.77 -9.05
C ARG A 48 -11.31 -7.78 -10.12
N ASN A 49 -10.24 -8.54 -9.88
CA ASN A 49 -9.75 -9.55 -10.81
C ASN A 49 -10.35 -10.95 -10.58
N GLY A 50 -11.33 -11.09 -9.68
CA GLY A 50 -12.02 -12.36 -9.43
C GLY A 50 -11.18 -13.42 -8.69
N HIS A 51 -9.98 -13.08 -8.22
CA HIS A 51 -9.13 -13.96 -7.43
C HIS A 51 -9.62 -14.10 -5.97
N ARG A 52 -10.42 -13.14 -5.50
CA ARG A 52 -11.08 -13.19 -4.20
C ARG A 52 -12.56 -12.89 -4.36
N ARG A 53 -13.42 -13.65 -3.69
CA ARG A 53 -14.84 -13.32 -3.55
C ARG A 53 -15.07 -12.74 -2.15
N PRO A 54 -15.91 -11.71 -2.00
CA PRO A 54 -16.36 -11.27 -0.68
C PRO A 54 -16.96 -12.45 0.08
N THR A 55 -16.86 -12.44 1.41
CA THR A 55 -17.52 -13.45 2.26
C THR A 55 -19.00 -13.51 1.92
N GLN A 56 -19.44 -14.65 1.42
CA GLN A 56 -20.85 -14.92 1.17
C GLN A 56 -21.52 -15.28 2.49
N ILE A 57 -22.61 -14.60 2.84
CA ILE A 57 -23.44 -14.98 3.98
C ILE A 57 -24.18 -16.26 3.58
N VAL A 58 -23.65 -17.42 3.96
CA VAL A 58 -24.33 -18.69 3.79
C VAL A 58 -25.36 -18.81 4.91
N LYS A 59 -26.64 -18.60 4.59
CA LYS A 59 -27.73 -18.98 5.50
C LYS A 59 -27.74 -20.51 5.57
N ARG A 60 -27.39 -21.06 6.73
CA ARG A 60 -27.62 -22.48 7.03
C ARG A 60 -29.11 -22.63 7.34
N THR A 61 -29.80 -23.45 6.55
CA THR A 61 -31.18 -23.86 6.81
C THR A 61 -31.29 -24.55 8.16
#